data_AF-A0A6B2XUD5-F1
#
_entry.id   AF-A0A6B2XUD5-F1
#
_cell.length_a   1.000
_cell.length_b   1.000
_cell.length_c   1.000
_cell.angle_alpha   90.00
_cell.angle_beta   90.00
_cell.angle_gamma   90.00
#
_symmetry.space_group_name_H-M   'P 1'
#
loop_
_entity.id
_entity.type
_entity.pdbx_description
1 polymer ?
#
loop_
_entity_poly.entity_id
_entity_poly.type
_entity_poly.pdbx_seq_one_letter_code
_entity_poly.pdbx_strand_id
1 'polypeptide(L)'
;SVMVTRGWLKASHRTQPPQPIEPGTVVRYEIEVWPTSYVFPKGSRIRLEIANGDSPVADGLFHHYYGHKAGRDLIHHDADHPSHLVLPVIRHPAD
;
A
#
# COMPACT_ATOMS: atom_id res chain seq x y z
N SER A 1 -13.10 3.69 -12.31
CA SER A 1 -11.77 3.52 -11.69
C SER A 1 -11.10 2.34 -12.38
N VAL A 2 -9.83 2.44 -12.76
CA VAL A 2 -9.05 1.34 -13.36
C VAL A 2 -7.81 1.13 -12.51
N MET A 3 -7.52 -0.13 -12.15
CA MET A 3 -6.30 -0.48 -11.41
C MET A 3 -5.10 -0.40 -12.35
N VAL A 4 -4.15 0.48 -12.05
CA VAL A 4 -2.92 0.65 -12.86
C VAL A 4 -1.81 -0.27 -12.35
N THR A 5 -1.60 -0.31 -11.04
CA THR A 5 -0.65 -1.18 -10.35
C THR A 5 -1.06 -1.28 -8.89
N ARG A 6 -0.44 -2.21 -8.16
CA ARG A 6 -0.64 -2.45 -6.73
C ARG A 6 0.65 -2.95 -6.11
N GLY A 7 0.60 -3.17 -4.81
CA GLY A 7 1.66 -3.82 -4.06
C GLY A 7 1.16 -4.13 -2.66
N TRP A 8 1.94 -4.91 -1.91
CA TRP A 8 1.57 -5.32 -0.57
C TRP A 8 2.81 -5.56 0.27
N LEU A 9 2.66 -5.35 1.58
CA LEU A 9 3.66 -5.66 2.57
C LEU A 9 2.98 -6.33 3.76
N LYS A 10 3.44 -7.51 4.14
CA LYS A 10 3.05 -8.11 5.41
C LYS A 10 3.70 -7.32 6.53
N ALA A 11 2.92 -6.79 7.47
CA ALA A 11 3.41 -5.89 8.52
C ALA A 11 4.58 -6.46 9.35
N SER A 12 4.64 -7.78 9.55
CA SER A 12 5.77 -8.41 10.24
C SER A 12 7.07 -8.46 9.43
N HIS A 13 6.98 -8.33 8.10
CA HIS A 13 8.10 -8.37 7.16
C HIS A 13 8.64 -6.97 6.84
N ARG A 14 8.21 -5.93 7.58
CA ARG A 14 8.83 -4.59 7.52
C ARG A 14 10.31 -4.62 7.95
N THR A 15 10.74 -5.67 8.64
CA THR A 15 12.12 -5.91 9.08
C THR A 15 12.61 -7.26 8.58
N GLN A 16 13.94 -7.42 8.55
CA GLN A 16 14.59 -8.69 8.30
C GLN A 16 15.55 -9.00 9.47
N PRO A 17 15.34 -10.07 10.25
CA PRO A 17 14.26 -11.07 10.11
C PRO A 17 12.86 -10.51 10.43
N PRO A 18 11.77 -11.19 10.02
CA PRO A 18 10.41 -10.76 10.32
C PRO A 18 10.15 -10.69 11.83
N GLN A 19 9.49 -9.62 12.30
CA GLN A 19 9.13 -9.41 13.70
C GLN A 19 7.66 -9.06 13.85
N PRO A 20 6.96 -9.53 14.90
CA PRO A 20 5.59 -9.09 15.20
C PRO A 20 5.45 -7.57 15.29
N ILE A 21 4.21 -7.11 15.19
CA ILE A 21 3.85 -5.71 15.45
C ILE A 21 3.16 -5.64 16.80
N GLU A 22 3.43 -4.58 17.56
CA GLU A 22 2.75 -4.31 18.82
C GLU A 22 1.45 -3.54 18.54
N PRO A 23 0.27 -4.05 18.92
CA PRO A 23 -1.00 -3.36 18.71
C PRO A 23 -1.00 -1.92 19.28
N GLY A 24 -1.55 -0.97 18.54
CA GLY A 24 -1.64 0.43 18.96
C GLY A 24 -0.35 1.25 18.82
N THR A 25 0.76 0.63 18.43
CA THR A 25 2.00 1.36 18.12
C THR A 25 1.95 1.93 16.71
N VAL A 26 2.24 3.23 16.57
CA VAL A 26 2.40 3.86 15.25
C VAL A 26 3.73 3.44 14.64
N VAL A 27 3.69 2.83 13.46
CA VAL A 27 4.86 2.30 12.77
C VAL A 27 4.86 2.80 11.32
N ARG A 28 6.03 3.24 10.84
CA ARG A 28 6.23 3.59 9.42
C ARG A 28 6.42 2.31 8.61
N TYR A 29 5.75 2.24 7.46
CA TYR A 29 5.90 1.16 6.47
C TYR A 29 6.40 1.71 5.14
N GLU A 30 7.29 0.96 4.50
CA GLU A 30 7.70 1.19 3.12
C GLU A 30 7.10 0.09 2.27
N ILE A 31 5.97 0.39 1.66
CA ILE A 31 5.20 -0.56 0.86
C ILE A 31 5.61 -0.36 -0.59
N GLU A 32 6.28 -1.35 -1.18
CA GLU A 32 6.59 -1.34 -2.60
C GLU A 32 5.29 -1.40 -3.40
N VAL A 33 5.11 -0.46 -4.32
CA VAL A 33 4.11 -0.51 -5.37
C VAL A 33 4.84 -0.95 -6.62
N TRP A 34 4.37 -2.02 -7.26
CA TRP A 34 5.14 -2.62 -8.35
C TRP A 34 5.31 -1.65 -9.53
N PRO A 35 6.48 -1.69 -10.20
CA PRO A 35 6.78 -0.80 -11.31
C PRO A 35 5.71 -0.85 -12.41
N THR A 36 5.34 0.34 -12.91
CA THR A 36 4.40 0.49 -14.01
C THR A 36 4.82 1.68 -14.87
N SER A 37 4.40 1.68 -16.14
CA SER A 37 4.52 2.82 -17.04
C SER A 37 3.13 3.11 -17.59
N TYR A 38 2.54 4.23 -17.16
CA TYR A 38 1.18 4.57 -17.49
C TYR A 38 1.02 6.07 -17.68
N VAL A 39 0.44 6.46 -18.81
CA VAL A 39 0.09 7.86 -19.10
C VAL A 39 -1.35 8.09 -18.64
N PHE A 40 -1.53 9.00 -17.67
CA PHE A 40 -2.86 9.39 -17.21
C PHE A 40 -3.46 10.42 -18.19
N PRO A 41 -4.57 10.11 -18.89
CA PRO A 41 -5.17 11.05 -19.84
C PRO A 41 -5.64 12.33 -19.16
N LYS A 42 -5.66 13.44 -19.89
CA LYS A 42 -6.21 14.72 -19.41
C LYS A 42 -7.61 14.53 -18.81
N GLY A 43 -7.83 15.10 -17.63
CA GLY A 43 -9.08 14.96 -16.88
C GLY A 43 -9.12 13.74 -15.93
N SER A 44 -8.13 12.85 -15.99
CA SER A 44 -8.00 11.73 -15.05
C SER A 44 -7.47 12.18 -13.69
N ARG A 45 -7.66 11.35 -12.67
CA ARG A 45 -7.09 11.53 -11.33
C ARG A 45 -6.37 10.26 -10.89
N ILE A 46 -5.25 10.45 -10.20
CA ILE A 46 -4.57 9.36 -9.49
C ILE A 46 -5.31 9.12 -8.18
N ARG A 47 -5.60 7.85 -7.88
CA ARG A 47 -6.25 7.42 -6.64
C ARG A 47 -5.42 6.31 -6.02
N LEU A 48 -5.12 6.45 -4.73
CA LEU A 48 -4.56 5.39 -3.91
C LEU A 48 -5.69 4.75 -3.09
N GLU A 49 -5.70 3.43 -3.04
CA GLU A 49 -6.58 2.63 -2.19
C GLU A 49 -5.70 1.84 -1.24
N ILE A 50 -6.01 1.89 0.06
CA ILE A 50 -5.28 1.15 1.11
C ILE A 50 -6.28 0.20 1.75
N ALA A 51 -5.96 -1.09 1.72
CA ALA A 51 -6.77 -2.15 2.27
C ALA A 51 -5.88 -3.19 2.96
N ASN A 52 -6.48 -3.98 3.85
CA ASN A 52 -5.82 -5.08 4.56
C ASN A 52 -6.00 -6.44 3.85
N GLY A 53 -6.29 -6.40 2.56
CA GLY A 53 -6.43 -7.53 1.64
C GLY A 53 -6.28 -7.05 0.20
N ASP A 54 -6.04 -7.97 -0.73
CA ASP A 54 -5.82 -7.65 -2.14
C ASP A 54 -6.98 -8.12 -3.02
N SER A 55 -7.28 -9.43 -2.99
CA SER A 55 -8.40 -10.01 -3.75
C SER A 55 -8.77 -11.38 -3.19
N PRO A 56 -9.99 -11.88 -3.42
CA PRO A 56 -10.38 -13.21 -2.95
C PRO A 56 -9.41 -14.33 -3.37
N VAL A 57 -8.80 -14.21 -4.55
CA VAL A 57 -7.82 -15.18 -5.06
C VAL A 57 -6.47 -15.02 -4.36
N ALA A 58 -5.92 -13.81 -4.30
CA ALA A 58 -4.62 -13.55 -3.68
C ALA A 58 -4.68 -13.82 -2.17
N ASP A 59 -5.71 -13.33 -1.51
CA ASP A 59 -5.92 -13.54 -0.08
C ASP A 59 -6.18 -15.02 0.19
N GLY A 60 -6.87 -15.76 -0.68
CA GLY A 60 -7.07 -17.21 -0.53
C GLY A 60 -5.78 -18.03 -0.62
N LEU A 61 -4.86 -17.67 -1.52
CA LEU A 61 -3.63 -18.43 -1.77
C LEU A 61 -2.46 -18.05 -0.87
N PHE A 62 -2.37 -16.77 -0.49
CA PHE A 62 -1.20 -16.23 0.20
C PHE A 62 -1.48 -15.80 1.65
N HIS A 63 -2.68 -16.04 2.18
CA HIS A 63 -2.92 -15.82 3.61
C HIS A 63 -2.25 -16.89 4.47
N HIS A 64 -1.87 -16.47 5.67
CA HIS A 64 -1.73 -17.38 6.80
C HIS A 64 -2.95 -17.17 7.70
N TYR A 65 -3.66 -18.26 8.00
CA TYR A 65 -4.78 -18.21 8.92
C TYR A 65 -4.26 -18.04 10.35
N TYR A 66 -4.57 -16.91 10.95
CA TYR A 66 -4.22 -16.59 12.34
C TYR A 66 -5.46 -16.54 13.23
N GLY A 67 -6.57 -17.16 12.81
CA GLY A 67 -7.89 -17.00 13.42
C GLY A 67 -8.69 -15.84 12.83
N HIS A 68 -9.87 -15.59 13.38
CA HIS A 68 -10.69 -14.44 13.03
C HIS A 68 -9.99 -13.16 13.50
N LYS A 69 -9.44 -12.41 12.56
CA LYS A 69 -8.85 -11.09 12.83
C LYS A 69 -9.97 -10.07 12.98
N ALA A 70 -10.23 -9.64 14.21
CA ALA A 70 -11.03 -8.46 14.51
C ALA A 70 -10.08 -7.37 15.00
N GLY A 71 -10.06 -6.23 14.32
CA GLY A 71 -9.15 -5.14 14.63
C GLY A 71 -9.46 -3.91 13.79
N ARG A 72 -8.74 -2.82 14.07
CA ARG A 72 -8.84 -1.56 13.32
C ARG A 72 -7.45 -1.19 12.82
N ASP A 73 -7.34 -1.02 11.51
CA ASP A 73 -6.17 -0.40 10.88
C ASP A 73 -6.37 1.12 10.85
N LEU A 74 -5.41 1.87 11.38
CA LEU A 74 -5.43 3.34 11.39
C LEU A 74 -4.25 3.86 10.55
N ILE A 75 -4.56 4.60 9.51
CA ILE A 75 -3.57 5.24 8.64
C ILE A 75 -3.40 6.67 9.11
N HIS A 76 -2.26 6.98 9.72
CA HIS A 76 -1.90 8.34 10.09
C HIS A 76 -1.42 9.12 8.86
N HIS A 77 -2.01 10.27 8.61
CA HIS A 77 -1.64 11.18 7.52
C HIS A 77 -1.85 12.62 7.99
N ASP A 78 -0.83 13.16 8.64
CA ASP A 78 -0.80 14.50 9.19
C ASP A 78 0.63 15.07 9.09
N ALA A 79 0.87 16.25 9.67
CA ALA A 79 2.19 16.90 9.59
C ALA A 79 3.29 16.12 10.35
N ASP A 80 2.92 15.44 11.44
CA ASP A 80 3.86 14.63 12.24
C ASP A 80 4.04 13.23 11.64
N HIS A 81 3.05 12.76 10.87
CA HIS A 81 3.03 11.48 10.16
C HIS A 81 2.76 11.69 8.66
N PRO A 82 3.73 12.19 7.88
CA PRO A 82 3.55 12.57 6.48
C PRO A 82 3.54 11.34 5.55
N SER A 83 2.58 10.43 5.72
CA SER A 83 2.35 9.30 4.83
C SER A 83 2.13 9.79 3.40
N HIS A 84 2.75 9.17 2.40
CA HIS A 84 2.68 9.66 1.02
C HIS A 84 2.85 8.54 0.00
N LEU A 85 2.42 8.80 -1.22
CA LEU A 85 2.70 7.97 -2.40
C LEU A 85 3.84 8.62 -3.20
N VAL A 86 4.93 7.88 -3.40
CA VAL A 86 6.03 8.31 -4.26
C VAL A 86 5.70 7.96 -5.71
N LEU A 87 5.60 8.97 -6.57
CA LEU A 87 5.33 8.79 -8.00
C LEU A 87 6.57 9.17 -8.83
N PRO A 88 7.13 8.25 -9.65
CA PRO A 88 8.22 8.58 -10.56
C PRO A 88 7.66 9.30 -11.80
N VAL A 89 7.31 10.58 -11.65
CA VAL A 89 6.71 11.37 -12.72
C VAL A 89 7.73 11.68 -13.81
N ILE A 90 7.49 11.17 -15.02
CA ILE A 90 8.20 11.56 -16.23
C ILE A 90 7.36 12.62 -16.93
N ARG A 91 7.92 13.82 -17.14
CA ARG A 91 7.25 14.88 -17.90
C ARG A 91 7.39 14.63 -19.38
N HIS A 92 6.33 14.84 -20.15
CA HIS A 92 6.45 14.82 -21.59
C HIS A 92 7.14 16.13 -22.05
N PRO A 93 8.04 16.10 -23.04
CA PRO A 93 8.78 17.30 -23.49
C PRO A 93 7.89 18.46 -23.99
N ALA A 94 6.62 18.19 -24.26
CA ALA A 94 5.65 19.18 -24.75
C ALA A 94 4.73 19.75 -23.65
N ASP A 95 4.98 19.40 -22.38
CA ASP A 95 4.27 19.94 -21.20
C ASP A 95 4.98 21.17 -20.59
#